data_AF-A0A424YED4-F1
#
_entry.id   AF-A0A424YED4-F1
#
_cell.length_a   1.000
_cell.length_b   1.000
_cell.length_c   1.000
_cell.angle_alpha   90.00
_cell.angle_beta   90.00
_cell.angle_gamma   90.00
#
_symmetry.space_group_name_H-M   'P 1'
#
loop_
_entity.id
_entity.type
_entity.pdbx_description
1 polymer ?
#
loop_
_entity_poly.entity_id
_entity_poly.type
_entity_poly.pdbx_seq_one_letter_code
_entity_poly.pdbx_strand_id
1 'polypeptide(L)'
;MRIILTGGGTGGHIYPALAMARYIKNIEPESDIMFVGTRKGMESSIVPLTGFPLETITVRGLPRKLSPQLFKTFADLTRGGWEARNVLRKFRPQVVMGTGGYVCGPVVLWASLLGIPTLIHEQNVVPGVTNKILSKFANKVCVSFEASKKYFRDLDKVEVTGNPRA
;
A
#
# COMPACT_ATOMS: atom_id res chain seq x y z
N MET A 1 17.41 4.63 5.59
CA MET A 1 16.26 5.45 5.12
C MET A 1 15.02 5.26 6.01
N ARG A 2 14.01 6.14 5.95
CA ARG A 2 12.69 5.92 6.60
C ARG A 2 11.63 5.56 5.57
N ILE A 3 11.02 4.38 5.68
CA ILE A 3 10.16 3.80 4.65
C ILE A 3 8.86 3.31 5.27
N ILE A 4 7.73 3.64 4.62
CA ILE A 4 6.46 2.98 4.92
C ILE A 4 6.12 1.98 3.83
N LEU A 5 5.78 0.77 4.23
CA LEU A 5 5.19 -0.25 3.38
C LEU A 5 3.72 -0.45 3.75
N THR A 6 2.86 -0.57 2.75
CA THR A 6 1.44 -0.85 2.98
C THR A 6 0.95 -1.85 1.95
N GLY A 7 0.14 -2.79 2.41
CA GLY A 7 -0.25 -3.96 1.64
C GLY A 7 -1.06 -4.87 2.55
N GLY A 8 -2.35 -5.06 2.26
CA GLY A 8 -3.24 -5.67 3.25
C GLY A 8 -4.46 -6.38 2.68
N GLY A 9 -5.11 -7.14 3.54
CA GLY A 9 -6.31 -7.91 3.22
C GLY A 9 -6.05 -9.32 2.69
N THR A 10 -4.96 -9.55 1.94
CA THR A 10 -4.56 -10.90 1.49
C THR A 10 -3.05 -11.09 1.50
N GLY A 11 -2.60 -12.35 1.60
CA GLY A 11 -1.18 -12.70 1.45
C GLY A 11 -0.56 -12.20 0.14
N GLY A 12 -1.36 -12.14 -0.95
CA GLY A 12 -0.92 -11.64 -2.25
C GLY A 12 -0.43 -10.19 -2.25
N HIS A 13 -0.87 -9.36 -1.29
CA HIS A 13 -0.33 -7.99 -1.11
C HIS A 13 0.71 -7.94 0.01
N ILE A 14 0.53 -8.72 1.07
CA ILE A 14 1.39 -8.70 2.26
C ILE A 14 2.79 -9.26 1.95
N TYR A 15 2.89 -10.40 1.29
CA TYR A 15 4.18 -11.06 1.04
C TYR A 15 5.09 -10.26 0.10
N PRO A 16 4.60 -9.64 -1.00
CA PRO A 16 5.45 -8.75 -1.79
C PRO A 16 5.98 -7.55 -1.00
N ALA A 17 5.16 -6.98 -0.11
CA ALA A 17 5.59 -5.87 0.75
C ALA A 17 6.69 -6.33 1.73
N LEU A 18 6.54 -7.52 2.31
CA LEU A 18 7.57 -8.13 3.17
C LEU A 18 8.85 -8.47 2.40
N ALA A 19 8.74 -8.98 1.17
CA ALA A 19 9.89 -9.27 0.32
C ALA A 19 10.69 -7.99 0.04
N MET A 20 10.00 -6.88 -0.30
CA MET A 20 10.64 -5.57 -0.44
C MET A 20 11.29 -5.09 0.86
N ALA A 21 10.60 -5.20 2.01
CA ALA A 21 11.17 -4.81 3.31
C ALA A 21 12.47 -5.55 3.64
N ARG A 22 12.46 -6.87 3.44
CA ARG A 22 13.62 -7.74 3.70
C ARG A 22 14.78 -7.41 2.78
N TYR A 23 14.50 -7.22 1.49
CA TYR A 23 15.52 -6.83 0.53
C TYR A 23 16.14 -5.49 0.90
N ILE A 24 15.32 -4.48 1.26
CA ILE A 24 15.82 -3.18 1.71
C ILE A 24 16.67 -3.32 2.97
N LYS A 25 16.22 -4.07 3.97
CA LYS A 25 17.02 -4.33 5.18
C LYS A 25 18.33 -5.05 4.88
N ASN A 26 18.37 -5.91 3.86
CA ASN A 26 19.58 -6.61 3.46
C ASN A 26 20.62 -5.66 2.84
N ILE A 27 20.19 -4.72 2.00
CA ILE A 27 21.10 -3.77 1.34
C ILE A 27 21.39 -2.52 2.19
N GLU A 28 20.48 -2.15 3.10
CA GLU A 28 20.60 -1.01 3.99
C GLU A 28 20.05 -1.38 5.40
N PRO A 29 20.87 -2.03 6.24
CA PRO A 29 20.44 -2.53 7.55
C PRO A 29 19.88 -1.46 8.50
N GLU A 30 20.38 -0.23 8.39
CA GLU A 30 19.97 0.92 9.20
C GLU A 30 18.63 1.54 8.78
N SER A 31 17.98 1.01 7.73
CA SER A 31 16.66 1.50 7.33
C SER A 31 15.59 1.26 8.39
N ASP A 32 14.87 2.33 8.72
CA ASP A 32 13.70 2.35 9.59
C ASP A 32 12.47 2.08 8.73
N ILE A 33 11.92 0.87 8.83
CA ILE A 33 10.82 0.39 8.01
C ILE A 33 9.59 0.16 8.90
N MET A 34 8.46 0.75 8.51
CA MET A 34 7.19 0.55 9.20
C MET A 34 6.11 0.10 8.25
N PHE A 35 5.34 -0.90 8.66
CA PHE A 35 4.15 -1.31 7.93
C PHE A 35 2.94 -0.52 8.40
N VAL A 36 2.06 -0.19 7.46
CA VAL A 36 0.73 0.35 7.76
C VAL A 36 -0.33 -0.59 7.21
N GLY A 37 -1.08 -1.18 8.14
CA GLY A 37 -2.10 -2.21 7.89
C GLY A 37 -3.44 -1.86 8.52
N THR A 38 -4.31 -2.87 8.62
CA THR A 38 -5.56 -2.80 9.38
C THR A 38 -5.50 -3.75 10.56
N ARG A 39 -6.31 -3.52 11.60
CA ARG A 39 -6.37 -4.43 12.75
C ARG A 39 -6.96 -5.80 12.40
N LYS A 40 -7.80 -5.87 11.37
CA LYS A 40 -8.61 -7.06 11.03
C LYS A 40 -8.07 -7.86 9.84
N GLY A 41 -7.16 -7.29 9.05
CA GLY A 41 -6.58 -7.99 7.91
C GLY A 41 -5.49 -8.97 8.32
N MET A 42 -5.14 -9.90 7.43
CA MET A 42 -4.07 -10.88 7.65
C MET A 42 -2.72 -10.23 8.03
N GLU A 43 -2.50 -8.98 7.65
CA GLU A 43 -1.29 -8.25 8.00
C GLU A 43 -1.10 -8.08 9.51
N SER A 44 -2.18 -8.04 10.30
CA SER A 44 -2.10 -7.89 11.76
C SER A 44 -1.55 -9.12 12.48
N SER A 45 -1.64 -10.30 11.87
CA SER A 45 -1.00 -11.51 12.38
C SER A 45 0.34 -11.80 11.72
N ILE A 46 0.49 -11.52 10.41
CA ILE A 46 1.70 -11.89 9.66
C ILE A 46 2.86 -10.93 9.95
N VAL A 47 2.63 -9.61 9.87
CA VAL A 47 3.74 -8.63 9.92
C VAL A 47 4.47 -8.66 11.27
N PRO A 48 3.79 -8.68 12.44
CA PRO A 48 4.50 -8.69 13.72
C PRO A 48 5.42 -9.90 13.90
N LEU A 49 5.08 -11.06 13.33
CA LEU A 49 5.91 -12.27 13.38
C LEU A 49 7.20 -12.16 12.56
N THR A 50 7.33 -11.15 11.72
CA THR A 50 8.53 -10.91 10.89
C THR A 50 9.53 -9.93 11.52
N GLY A 51 9.22 -9.38 12.69
CA GLY A 51 10.06 -8.39 13.38
C GLY A 51 9.92 -6.96 12.86
N PHE A 52 9.07 -6.71 11.86
CA PHE A 52 8.76 -5.36 11.40
C PHE A 52 7.64 -4.72 12.23
N PRO A 53 7.75 -3.42 12.58
CA PRO A 53 6.69 -2.71 13.28
C PRO A 53 5.47 -2.52 12.38
N LEU A 54 4.29 -2.61 12.98
CA LEU A 54 3.00 -2.44 12.31
C LEU A 54 2.17 -1.37 13.01
N GLU A 55 1.86 -0.30 12.29
CA GLU A 55 0.79 0.64 12.66
C GLU A 55 -0.51 0.25 11.95
N THR A 56 -1.64 0.53 12.61
CA THR A 56 -2.95 0.17 12.07
C THR A 56 -3.84 1.38 11.88
N ILE A 57 -4.56 1.40 10.76
CA ILE A 57 -5.59 2.40 10.47
C ILE A 57 -6.95 1.73 10.25
N THR A 58 -8.00 2.53 10.39
CA THR A 58 -9.38 2.12 10.20
C THR A 58 -9.71 2.13 8.72
N VAL A 59 -9.84 0.94 8.11
CA VAL A 59 -10.29 0.82 6.72
C VAL A 59 -11.23 -0.37 6.59
N ARG A 60 -12.27 -0.21 5.78
CA ARG A 60 -13.15 -1.30 5.34
C ARG A 60 -13.16 -1.41 3.83
N GLY A 61 -13.38 -2.62 3.34
CA GLY A 61 -13.64 -2.84 1.93
C GLY A 61 -14.94 -2.18 1.46
N LEU A 62 -14.97 -1.80 0.20
CA LEU A 62 -16.17 -1.30 -0.43
C LEU A 62 -17.22 -2.42 -0.55
N PRO A 63 -18.47 -2.19 -0.13
CA PRO A 63 -19.53 -3.17 -0.31
C PRO A 63 -19.81 -3.36 -1.80
N ARG A 64 -20.15 -4.60 -2.20
CA ARG A 64 -20.43 -4.95 -3.61
C ARG A 64 -21.78 -4.40 -4.11
N LYS A 65 -22.66 -4.00 -3.20
CA LYS A 65 -24.01 -3.46 -3.49
C LYS A 65 -24.18 -2.12 -2.77
N LEU A 66 -24.96 -1.21 -3.36
CA LEU A 66 -25.39 0.01 -2.69
C LEU A 66 -26.24 -0.38 -1.49
N SER A 67 -25.80 -0.02 -0.29
CA SER A 67 -26.48 -0.35 0.96
C SER A 67 -26.15 0.72 2.01
N PRO A 68 -26.91 0.79 3.13
CA PRO A 68 -26.58 1.67 4.25
C PRO A 68 -25.18 1.45 4.82
N GLN A 69 -24.57 0.29 4.55
CA GLN A 69 -23.18 0.01 4.92
C GLN A 69 -22.18 0.93 4.21
N LEU A 70 -22.55 1.49 3.06
CA LEU A 70 -21.72 2.44 2.32
C LEU A 70 -21.43 3.70 3.16
N PHE A 71 -22.39 4.21 3.93
CA PHE A 71 -22.17 5.34 4.84
C PHE A 71 -21.12 5.01 5.91
N LYS A 72 -21.18 3.80 6.48
CA LYS A 72 -20.17 3.32 7.44
C LYS A 72 -18.80 3.19 6.77
N THR A 73 -18.74 2.70 5.53
CA THR A 73 -17.50 2.62 4.76
C THR A 73 -16.91 4.01 4.50
N PHE A 74 -17.73 5.00 4.15
CA PHE A 74 -17.25 6.38 3.99
C PHE A 74 -16.75 6.99 5.30
N ALA A 75 -17.48 6.81 6.41
CA ALA A 75 -17.05 7.29 7.72
C ALA A 75 -15.73 6.64 8.17
N ASP A 76 -15.56 5.34 7.93
CA ASP A 76 -14.31 4.64 8.22
C ASP A 76 -13.19 5.09 7.28
N LEU A 77 -13.47 5.35 6.00
CA LEU A 77 -12.48 5.85 5.05
C LEU A 77 -11.97 7.25 5.43
N THR A 78 -12.86 8.16 5.86
CA THR A 78 -12.46 9.49 6.32
C THR A 78 -11.61 9.40 7.57
N ARG A 79 -12.04 8.60 8.56
CA ARG A 79 -11.27 8.32 9.77
C ARG A 79 -9.91 7.71 9.45
N GLY A 80 -9.87 6.66 8.64
CA GLY A 80 -8.64 6.00 8.19
C GLY A 80 -7.71 6.92 7.43
N GLY A 81 -8.27 7.87 6.67
CA GLY A 81 -7.51 8.95 6.03
C GLY A 81 -6.79 9.84 7.05
N TRP A 82 -7.50 10.32 8.07
CA TRP A 82 -6.88 11.12 9.13
C TRP A 82 -5.84 10.34 9.93
N GLU A 83 -6.11 9.06 10.24
CA GLU A 83 -5.16 8.17 10.89
C GLU A 83 -3.90 7.97 10.02
N ALA A 84 -4.07 7.71 8.72
CA ALA A 84 -2.96 7.59 7.77
C ALA A 84 -2.11 8.87 7.70
N ARG A 85 -2.75 10.05 7.60
CA ARG A 85 -2.07 11.34 7.64
C ARG A 85 -1.25 11.53 8.91
N ASN A 86 -1.79 11.14 10.06
CA ASN A 86 -1.10 11.27 11.34
C ASN A 86 0.11 10.33 11.42
N VAL A 87 -0.03 9.09 10.96
CA VAL A 87 1.08 8.13 10.85
C VAL A 87 2.19 8.69 9.96
N LEU A 88 1.85 9.20 8.78
CA LEU A 88 2.81 9.81 7.84
C LEU A 88 3.54 11.01 8.47
N ARG A 89 2.83 11.90 9.17
CA ARG A 89 3.43 13.09 9.81
C ARG A 89 4.33 12.75 11.00
N LYS A 90 3.98 11.70 11.76
CA LYS A 90 4.76 11.25 12.92
C LYS A 90 6.03 10.51 12.47
N PHE A 91 5.88 9.61 11.50
CA PHE A 91 6.98 8.80 11.00
C PHE A 91 7.88 9.54 10.01
N ARG A 92 7.38 10.55 9.30
CA ARG A 92 8.14 11.33 8.30
C ARG A 92 8.90 10.42 7.30
N PRO A 93 8.21 9.52 6.58
CA PRO A 93 8.89 8.66 5.62
C PRO A 93 9.45 9.46 4.46
N GLN A 94 10.55 8.96 3.91
CA GLN A 94 11.16 9.46 2.67
C GLN A 94 10.51 8.82 1.44
N VAL A 95 9.90 7.64 1.60
CA VAL A 95 9.15 6.96 0.54
C VAL A 95 8.04 6.09 1.13
N VAL A 96 6.92 5.99 0.42
CA VAL A 96 5.79 5.11 0.76
C VAL A 96 5.54 4.15 -0.39
N MET A 97 5.54 2.85 -0.09
CA MET A 97 5.37 1.78 -1.07
C MET A 97 4.08 0.99 -0.80
N GLY A 98 3.19 0.92 -1.77
CA GLY A 98 1.89 0.25 -1.67
C GLY A 98 1.76 -0.97 -2.58
N THR A 99 1.42 -2.13 -2.05
CA THR A 99 1.25 -3.37 -2.85
C THR A 99 -0.20 -3.71 -3.16
N GLY A 100 -1.17 -2.92 -2.70
CA GLY A 100 -2.60 -3.12 -2.92
C GLY A 100 -3.40 -3.44 -1.66
N GLY A 101 -4.68 -3.75 -1.85
CA GLY A 101 -5.66 -3.82 -0.76
C GLY A 101 -6.20 -2.46 -0.36
N TYR A 102 -7.30 -2.44 0.41
CA TYR A 102 -8.00 -1.20 0.73
C TYR A 102 -7.18 -0.25 1.61
N VAL A 103 -6.29 -0.79 2.47
CA VAL A 103 -5.42 0.01 3.34
C VAL A 103 -4.46 0.92 2.55
N CYS A 104 -3.99 0.47 1.37
CA CYS A 104 -3.12 1.27 0.52
C CYS A 104 -3.80 2.57 0.08
N GLY A 105 -5.12 2.56 -0.09
CA GLY A 105 -5.89 3.70 -0.57
C GLY A 105 -5.59 4.99 0.21
N PRO A 106 -5.99 5.09 1.48
CA PRO A 106 -5.73 6.29 2.28
C PRO A 106 -4.22 6.55 2.50
N VAL A 107 -3.40 5.50 2.70
CA VAL A 107 -1.97 5.68 3.02
C VAL A 107 -1.20 6.30 1.85
N VAL A 108 -1.30 5.71 0.66
CA VAL A 108 -0.58 6.19 -0.53
C VAL A 108 -1.17 7.51 -1.02
N LEU A 109 -2.49 7.68 -0.96
CA LEU A 109 -3.13 8.94 -1.33
C LEU A 109 -2.64 10.09 -0.45
N TRP A 110 -2.66 9.94 0.88
CA TRP A 110 -2.17 10.99 1.78
C TRP A 110 -0.67 11.23 1.63
N ALA A 111 0.13 10.19 1.37
CA ALA A 111 1.55 10.35 1.10
C ALA A 111 1.79 11.23 -0.14
N SER A 112 1.09 10.93 -1.23
CA SER A 112 1.14 11.73 -2.48
C SER A 112 0.69 13.18 -2.24
N LEU A 113 -0.41 13.39 -1.51
CA LEU A 113 -0.90 14.74 -1.18
C LEU A 113 0.04 15.54 -0.27
N LEU A 114 0.87 14.86 0.54
CA LEU A 114 1.90 15.48 1.37
C LEU A 114 3.23 15.68 0.61
N GLY A 115 3.30 15.36 -0.69
CA GLY A 115 4.52 15.46 -1.49
C GLY A 115 5.58 14.41 -1.15
N ILE A 116 5.21 13.34 -0.46
CA ILE A 116 6.12 12.23 -0.14
C ILE A 116 6.21 11.33 -1.38
N PRO A 117 7.41 10.95 -1.85
CA PRO A 117 7.57 10.01 -2.95
C PRO A 117 6.80 8.70 -2.71
N THR A 118 6.06 8.26 -3.73
CA THR A 118 5.18 7.10 -3.67
C THR A 118 5.41 6.13 -4.80
N LEU A 119 5.39 4.84 -4.48
CA LEU A 119 5.46 3.75 -5.42
C LEU A 119 4.30 2.80 -5.14
N ILE A 120 3.60 2.32 -6.18
CA ILE A 120 2.68 1.20 -6.05
C ILE A 120 3.15 0.01 -6.86
N HIS A 121 2.81 -1.20 -6.40
CA HIS A 121 3.11 -2.44 -7.09
C HIS A 121 1.83 -3.24 -7.33
N GLU A 122 1.61 -3.67 -8.58
CA GLU A 122 0.52 -4.56 -8.95
C GLU A 122 1.04 -5.98 -9.26
N GLN A 123 0.54 -6.94 -8.48
CA GLN A 123 0.95 -8.33 -8.62
C GLN A 123 0.24 -9.05 -9.77
N ASN A 124 -0.97 -8.63 -10.11
CA ASN A 124 -1.88 -9.32 -11.03
C ASN A 124 -1.79 -8.77 -12.45
N VAL A 125 -2.27 -9.55 -13.42
CA VAL A 125 -2.45 -9.08 -14.80
C VAL A 125 -3.52 -7.99 -14.87
N VAL A 126 -4.66 -8.20 -14.18
CA VAL A 126 -5.73 -7.20 -14.08
C VAL A 126 -5.58 -6.45 -12.76
N PRO A 127 -5.30 -5.14 -12.77
CA PRO A 127 -5.03 -4.43 -11.53
C PRO A 127 -6.27 -4.31 -10.65
N GLY A 128 -6.04 -4.39 -9.34
CA GLY A 128 -7.06 -4.13 -8.34
C GLY A 128 -7.57 -2.69 -8.41
N VAL A 129 -8.81 -2.48 -7.94
CA VAL A 129 -9.44 -1.13 -7.97
C VAL A 129 -8.58 -0.10 -7.24
N THR A 130 -8.00 -0.46 -6.09
CA THR A 130 -7.11 0.45 -5.34
C THR A 130 -5.90 0.87 -6.18
N ASN A 131 -5.17 -0.06 -6.78
CA ASN A 131 -3.99 0.25 -7.59
C ASN A 131 -4.35 1.04 -8.86
N LYS A 132 -5.49 0.73 -9.50
CA LYS A 132 -6.01 1.53 -10.62
C LYS A 132 -6.23 2.99 -10.21
N ILE A 133 -6.83 3.23 -9.05
CA ILE A 133 -7.06 4.60 -8.55
C ILE A 133 -5.73 5.26 -8.17
N LEU A 134 -4.91 4.59 -7.37
CA LEU A 134 -3.65 5.12 -6.88
C LEU A 134 -2.63 5.40 -7.98
N SER A 135 -2.69 4.71 -9.12
CA SER A 135 -1.80 4.96 -10.26
C SER A 135 -1.85 6.40 -10.79
N LYS A 136 -2.95 7.13 -10.52
CA LYS A 136 -3.08 8.55 -10.88
C LYS A 136 -2.29 9.48 -9.96
N PHE A 137 -2.01 9.03 -8.74
CA PHE A 137 -1.40 9.81 -7.66
C PHE A 137 0.03 9.36 -7.36
N ALA A 138 0.35 8.09 -7.62
CA ALA A 138 1.66 7.51 -7.38
C ALA A 138 2.72 8.10 -8.32
N ASN A 139 3.95 8.27 -7.83
CA ASN A 139 5.07 8.71 -8.68
C ASN A 139 5.51 7.59 -9.64
N LYS A 140 5.49 6.34 -9.18
CA LYS A 140 5.84 5.15 -9.96
C LYS A 140 4.85 4.00 -9.73
N VAL A 141 4.64 3.21 -10.78
CA VAL A 141 3.76 2.05 -10.81
C VAL A 141 4.55 0.84 -11.32
N CYS A 142 4.92 -0.05 -10.42
CA CYS A 142 5.58 -1.29 -10.77
C CYS A 142 4.55 -2.38 -11.07
N VAL A 143 4.77 -3.17 -12.12
CA VAL A 143 3.87 -4.26 -12.50
C VAL A 143 4.62 -5.57 -12.67
N SER A 144 3.98 -6.68 -12.31
CA SER A 144 4.53 -8.02 -12.52
C SER A 144 4.58 -8.45 -13.98
N PHE A 145 3.65 -7.95 -14.81
CA PHE A 145 3.42 -8.45 -16.16
C PHE A 145 3.35 -7.30 -17.16
N GLU A 146 3.98 -7.46 -18.32
CA GLU A 146 3.86 -6.52 -19.45
C GLU A 146 2.39 -6.31 -19.85
N ALA A 147 1.59 -7.37 -19.82
CA ALA A 147 0.16 -7.34 -20.11
C ALA A 147 -0.66 -6.43 -19.16
N SER A 148 -0.12 -6.06 -17.99
CA SER A 148 -0.78 -5.16 -17.04
C SER A 148 -0.73 -3.70 -17.50
N LYS A 149 0.25 -3.30 -18.34
CA LYS A 149 0.45 -1.90 -18.76
C LYS A 149 -0.80 -1.26 -19.36
N LYS A 150 -1.56 -2.02 -20.16
CA LYS A 150 -2.79 -1.56 -20.83
C LYS A 150 -3.89 -1.03 -19.90
N TYR A 151 -3.81 -1.33 -18.60
CA TYR A 151 -4.79 -0.88 -17.61
C TYR A 151 -4.41 0.46 -16.93
N PHE A 152 -3.21 0.97 -17.20
CA PHE A 152 -2.72 2.23 -16.67
C PHE A 152 -2.66 3.29 -17.79
N ARG A 153 -2.93 4.54 -17.44
CA ARG A 153 -3.05 5.63 -18.42
C ARG A 153 -1.72 6.31 -18.74
N ASP A 154 -0.89 6.48 -17.72
CA ASP A 154 0.38 7.19 -17.79
C ASP A 154 1.50 6.15 -17.80
N LEU A 155 1.93 5.74 -18.99
CA LEU A 155 2.89 4.64 -19.17
C LEU A 155 4.31 5.00 -18.76
N ASP A 156 4.67 6.29 -18.72
CA ASP A 156 6.00 6.77 -18.31
C ASP A 156 6.25 6.51 -16.82
N LYS A 157 5.16 6.37 -16.04
CA LYS A 157 5.20 5.96 -14.63
C LYS A 157 5.27 4.45 -14.46
N VAL A 158 5.01 3.66 -15.51
CA VAL A 158 4.82 2.21 -15.39
C VAL A 158 6.09 1.46 -15.75
N GLU A 159 6.59 0.66 -14.81
CA GLU A 159 7.78 -0.18 -14.99
C GLU A 159 7.46 -1.66 -14.75
N VAL A 160 7.99 -2.54 -15.59
CA VAL A 160 7.85 -3.99 -15.38
C VAL A 160 9.00 -4.49 -14.54
N THR A 161 8.69 -4.90 -13.32
CA THR A 161 9.67 -5.33 -12.32
C THR A 161 9.59 -6.82 -12.00
N GLY A 162 8.58 -7.51 -12.53
CA GLY A 162 8.21 -8.82 -12.02
C GLY A 162 7.55 -8.73 -10.64
N ASN A 163 7.24 -9.87 -10.02
CA ASN A 163 6.62 -9.91 -8.70
C ASN A 163 7.68 -10.12 -7.62
N PRO A 164 7.81 -9.25 -6.61
CA PRO A 164 8.70 -9.47 -5.47
C PRO A 164 8.36 -10.78 -4.76
N ARG A 165 9.36 -11.67 -4.67
CA ARG A 165 9.27 -12.95 -3.96
C ARG A 165 10.44 -13.05 -3.00
N ALA A 166 10.19 -13.67 -1.86
CA ALA A 166 11.23 -14.04 -0.90
C ALA A 166 11.86 -15.38 -1.29
#